data_AF-A0A258BRY1-F1
#
_entry.id   AF-A0A258BRY1-F1
#
_cell.length_a   1.000
_cell.length_b   1.000
_cell.length_c   1.000
_cell.angle_alpha   90.00
_cell.angle_beta   90.00
_cell.angle_gamma   90.00
#
_symmetry.space_group_name_H-M   'P 1'
#
loop_
_entity.id
_entity.type
_entity.pdbx_description
1 polymer ?
#
loop_
_entity_poly.entity_id
_entity_poly.type
_entity_poly.pdbx_seq_one_letter_code
_entity_poly.pdbx_strand_id
1 'polypeptide(L)'
;PSDRQVLVDACVADGESEATCGCITTAMEKNLSPELFKKTADAVGRDKKDMMTFVGELTVQEQLSFSAVLGDMFACSLTGEPAE
;
A
#
# COMPACT_ATOMS: atom_id res chain seq x y z
N PRO A 1 -7.76 -9.52 12.39
CA PRO A 1 -6.61 -9.26 11.48
C PRO A 1 -6.28 -7.78 11.57
N SER A 2 -5.00 -7.42 11.68
CA SER A 2 -4.57 -6.02 11.66
C SER A 2 -4.65 -5.48 10.23
N ASP A 3 -4.96 -4.19 10.06
CA ASP A 3 -5.05 -3.52 8.74
C ASP A 3 -3.79 -3.78 7.88
N ARG A 4 -2.63 -3.81 8.53
CA ARG A 4 -1.35 -4.20 7.92
C ARG A 4 -1.36 -5.60 7.32
N GLN A 5 -1.86 -6.60 8.04
CA GLN A 5 -1.92 -7.96 7.49
C GLN A 5 -2.90 -8.07 6.33
N VAL A 6 -4.01 -7.34 6.38
CA VAL A 6 -5.02 -7.33 5.31
C VAL A 6 -4.43 -6.78 4.01
N LEU A 7 -3.65 -5.70 4.09
CA LEU A 7 -2.94 -5.13 2.93
C LEU A 7 -1.82 -6.04 2.43
N VAL A 8 -1.04 -6.64 3.33
CA VAL A 8 0.03 -7.58 2.94
C VAL A 8 -0.57 -8.79 2.22
N ASP A 9 -1.62 -9.41 2.76
CA ASP A 9 -2.26 -10.58 2.17
C ASP A 9 -2.86 -10.25 0.80
N ALA A 10 -3.48 -9.08 0.65
CA ALA A 10 -4.02 -8.63 -0.64
C ALA A 10 -2.94 -8.37 -1.69
N CYS A 11 -1.83 -7.75 -1.29
CA CYS A 11 -0.67 -7.52 -2.15
C CYS A 11 0.00 -8.84 -2.57
N VAL A 12 0.17 -9.79 -1.65
CA VAL A 12 0.69 -11.13 -1.96
C VAL A 12 -0.25 -11.89 -2.89
N ALA A 13 -1.56 -11.74 -2.68
CA ALA A 13 -2.56 -12.32 -3.57
C ALA A 13 -2.56 -11.70 -4.98
N ASP A 14 -2.02 -10.50 -5.15
CA ASP A 14 -1.83 -9.84 -6.45
C ASP A 14 -0.58 -10.35 -7.19
N GLY A 15 0.29 -11.09 -6.50
CA GLY A 15 1.48 -11.74 -7.08
C GLY A 15 2.82 -11.20 -6.57
N GLU A 16 2.81 -10.24 -5.65
CA GLU A 16 4.00 -9.68 -5.02
C GLU A 16 4.54 -10.56 -3.89
N SER A 17 5.82 -10.40 -3.56
CA SER A 17 6.44 -11.13 -2.44
C SER A 17 6.03 -10.57 -1.08
N GLU A 18 5.88 -11.43 -0.06
CA GLU A 18 5.51 -11.01 1.30
C GLU A 18 6.48 -9.96 1.88
N ALA A 19 7.77 -10.04 1.54
CA ALA A 19 8.77 -9.03 1.92
C ALA A 19 8.48 -7.65 1.29
N THR A 20 8.19 -7.62 -0.01
CA THR A 20 7.84 -6.40 -0.75
C THR A 20 6.54 -5.80 -0.21
N CYS A 21 5.50 -6.63 -0.06
CA CYS A 21 4.22 -6.23 0.50
C CYS A 21 4.34 -5.74 1.95
N GLY A 22 5.18 -6.38 2.76
CA GLY A 22 5.48 -5.97 4.13
C GLY A 22 6.16 -4.60 4.19
N CYS A 23 7.10 -4.34 3.28
CA CYS A 23 7.79 -3.05 3.14
C CYS A 23 6.82 -1.95 2.71
N ILE A 24 6.06 -2.18 1.63
CA ILE A 24 5.00 -1.30 1.11
C ILE A 24 4.03 -0.92 2.22
N THR A 25 3.51 -1.92 2.94
CA THR A 25 2.47 -1.70 3.95
C THR A 25 3.03 -0.95 5.16
N THR A 26 4.29 -1.19 5.52
CA THR A 26 4.97 -0.41 6.57
C THR A 26 5.21 1.04 6.13
N ALA A 27 5.54 1.28 4.87
CA ALA A 27 5.66 2.63 4.32
C ALA A 27 4.32 3.38 4.34
N MET A 28 3.24 2.69 3.97
CA MET A 28 1.87 3.18 4.08
C MET A 28 1.54 3.55 5.52
N GLU A 29 1.79 2.65 6.48
CA GLU A 29 1.50 2.91 7.90
C GLU A 29 2.30 4.08 8.48
N LYS A 30 3.52 4.31 7.99
CA LYS A 30 4.38 5.43 8.41
C LYS A 30 3.99 6.78 7.82
N ASN A 31 3.60 6.81 6.55
CA ASN A 31 3.36 8.04 5.82
C ASN A 31 1.88 8.43 5.80
N LEU A 32 0.97 7.47 5.87
CA LEU A 32 -0.46 7.71 5.93
C LEU A 32 -0.91 7.94 7.37
N SER A 33 -1.92 8.78 7.53
CA SER A 33 -2.64 8.86 8.81
C SER A 33 -3.35 7.53 9.10
N PRO A 34 -3.55 7.17 10.38
CA PRO A 34 -4.17 5.90 10.76
C PRO A 34 -5.58 5.70 10.16
N GLU A 35 -6.34 6.79 9.99
CA GLU A 35 -7.64 6.75 9.32
C GLU A 35 -7.52 6.40 7.83
N LEU A 36 -6.59 7.03 7.12
CA LEU A 36 -6.28 6.77 5.71
C LEU A 36 -5.79 5.34 5.50
N PHE A 37 -4.86 4.88 6.34
CA PHE A 37 -4.32 3.54 6.29
C PHE A 37 -5.42 2.48 6.45
N LYS A 38 -6.28 2.66 7.46
CA LYS A 38 -7.44 1.78 7.69
C LYS A 38 -8.41 1.79 6.51
N LYS A 39 -8.71 2.98 5.97
CA LYS A 39 -9.59 3.13 4.79
C LYS A 39 -9.03 2.42 3.57
N THR A 40 -7.70 2.44 3.41
CA THR A 40 -6.99 1.72 2.35
C THR A 40 -7.04 0.21 2.56
N ALA A 41 -6.83 -0.26 3.79
CA ALA A 41 -6.92 -1.69 4.11
C ALA A 41 -8.32 -2.25 3.86
N ASP A 42 -9.37 -1.48 4.17
CA ASP A 42 -10.75 -1.88 3.90
C ASP A 42 -11.01 -1.88 2.38
N ALA A 43 -10.69 -0.79 1.66
CA ALA A 43 -10.92 -0.70 0.23
C ALA A 43 -10.07 -1.68 -0.60
N VAL A 44 -8.75 -1.62 -0.47
CA VAL A 44 -7.82 -2.40 -1.30
C VAL A 44 -7.71 -3.84 -0.81
N GLY A 45 -7.65 -4.03 0.50
CA GLY A 45 -7.45 -5.36 1.05
C GLY A 45 -8.73 -6.18 1.17
N ARG A 46 -9.83 -5.56 1.63
CA ARG A 46 -11.10 -6.26 1.89
C ARG A 46 -12.04 -6.24 0.70
N ASP A 47 -12.27 -5.06 0.13
CA ASP A 47 -13.11 -4.87 -1.06
C ASP A 47 -12.38 -5.22 -2.35
N LYS A 48 -11.07 -5.55 -2.28
CA LYS A 48 -10.20 -5.84 -3.43
C LYS A 48 -10.28 -4.76 -4.51
N LYS A 49 -10.44 -3.52 -4.05
CA LYS A 49 -10.51 -2.36 -4.91
C LYS A 49 -9.11 -2.03 -5.41
N ASP A 50 -9.04 -1.70 -6.70
CA ASP A 50 -7.79 -1.22 -7.30
C ASP A 50 -7.28 0.03 -6.55
N MET A 51 -5.99 0.02 -6.21
CA MET A 51 -5.39 1.07 -5.38
C MET A 51 -5.39 2.42 -6.10
N MET A 52 -5.17 2.45 -7.42
CA MET A 52 -5.23 3.71 -8.18
C MET A 52 -6.64 4.27 -8.23
N THR A 53 -7.65 3.40 -8.36
CA THR A 53 -9.06 3.79 -8.29
C THR A 53 -9.42 4.36 -6.92
N PHE A 54 -8.96 3.72 -5.85
CA PHE A 54 -9.16 4.24 -4.49
C PHE A 54 -8.49 5.60 -4.31
N VAL A 55 -7.21 5.74 -4.67
CA VAL A 55 -6.48 7.01 -4.58
C VAL A 55 -7.15 8.10 -5.42
N GLY A 56 -7.73 7.76 -6.57
CA GLY A 56 -8.49 8.68 -7.42
C GLY A 56 -9.74 9.27 -6.75
N GLU A 57 -10.37 8.56 -5.82
CA GLU A 57 -11.56 9.01 -5.08
C GLU A 57 -11.24 9.76 -3.78
N LEU A 58 -9.98 9.72 -3.35
CA LEU A 58 -9.54 10.44 -2.17
C LEU A 58 -9.49 11.95 -2.41
N THR A 59 -9.46 12.72 -1.32
CA THR A 59 -9.23 14.15 -1.40
C THR A 59 -7.80 14.45 -1.88
N VAL A 60 -7.58 15.65 -2.42
CA VAL A 60 -6.25 16.09 -2.89
C VAL A 60 -5.18 15.96 -1.81
N GLN A 61 -5.51 16.22 -0.54
CA GLN A 61 -4.56 16.08 0.56
C GLN A 61 -4.18 14.62 0.83
N GLU A 62 -5.16 13.72 0.79
CA GLU A 62 -4.94 12.28 0.94
C GLU A 62 -4.13 11.73 -0.25
N GLN A 63 -4.41 12.19 -1.48
CA GLN A 63 -3.63 11.86 -2.68
C GLN A 63 -2.16 12.28 -2.55
N LEU A 64 -1.90 13.47 -1.98
CA LEU A 64 -0.54 13.93 -1.69
C LEU A 64 0.16 13.03 -0.66
N SER A 65 -0.53 12.57 0.39
CA SER A 65 0.03 11.58 1.31
C SER A 65 0.40 10.28 0.61
N PHE A 66 -0.43 9.82 -0.33
CA PHE A 66 -0.13 8.65 -1.15
C PHE A 66 1.07 8.85 -2.08
N SER A 67 1.31 10.07 -2.59
CA SER A 67 2.49 10.32 -3.41
C SER A 67 3.81 10.08 -2.67
N ALA A 68 3.86 10.38 -1.36
CA ALA A 68 5.01 10.08 -0.52
C ALA A 68 5.18 8.57 -0.30
N VAL A 69 4.06 7.85 -0.12
CA VAL A 69 4.03 6.39 -0.03
C VAL A 69 4.55 5.76 -1.31
N LEU A 70 4.12 6.24 -2.49
CA LEU A 70 4.55 5.68 -3.78
C LEU A 70 6.07 5.70 -3.93
N GLY A 71 6.75 6.78 -3.52
CA GLY A 71 8.21 6.83 -3.56
C GLY A 71 8.88 5.74 -2.71
N ASP A 72 8.35 5.49 -1.52
CA ASP A 72 8.84 4.45 -0.61
C ASP A 72 8.46 3.03 -1.11
N MET A 73 7.27 2.86 -1.68
CA MET A 73 6.83 1.62 -2.33
C MET A 73 7.70 1.27 -3.54
N PHE A 74 8.09 2.27 -4.35
CA PHE A 74 9.05 2.07 -5.42
C PHE A 74 10.39 1.61 -4.86
N ALA A 75 10.87 2.20 -3.77
CA ALA A 75 12.09 1.72 -3.11
C ALA A 75 11.96 0.26 -2.62
N CYS A 76 10.80 -0.12 -2.07
CA CYS A 76 10.50 -1.50 -1.68
C CYS A 76 10.46 -2.47 -2.87
N SER A 77 9.88 -2.05 -4.00
CA SER A 77 9.79 -2.88 -5.21
C SER A 77 11.16 -3.04 -5.88
N LEU A 78 11.98 -1.99 -5.86
CA LEU A 78 13.37 -2.00 -6.36
C LEU A 78 14.29 -2.93 -5.55
N THR A 79 13.98 -3.19 -4.28
CA THR A 79 14.70 -4.19 -3.49
C THR A 79 14.33 -5.63 -3.85
N GLY A 80 13.34 -5.84 -4.71
CA GLY A 80 12.87 -7.15 -5.17
C GLY A 80 13.62 -7.75 -6.37
N GLU A 81 14.50 -6.99 -7.02
CA GLU A 81 15.33 -7.47 -8.14
C GLU A 81 16.83 -7.39 -7.77
N PRO A 82 17.60 -8.49 -7.81
CA PRO A 82 18.98 -8.36 -8.27
C PRO A 82 18.89 -7.93 -9.74
N ALA A 83 19.25 -6.70 -10.03
CA ALA A 83 19.59 -6.31 -11.39
C ALA A 83 20.73 -7.23 -11.86
N GLU A 84 20.42 -8.17 -12.76
CA GLU A 84 21.40 -8.98 -13.49
C GLU A 84 22.10 -8.15 -14.59
#